data_AF-A0A4C1SQK5-F1
#
_entry.id   AF-A0A4C1SQK5-F1
#
_cell.length_a   1.000
_cell.length_b   1.000
_cell.length_c   1.000
_cell.angle_alpha   90.00
_cell.angle_beta   90.00
_cell.angle_gamma   90.00
#
_symmetry.space_group_name_H-M   'P 1'
#
loop_
_entity.id
_entity.type
_entity.pdbx_description
1 polymer ?
#
loop_
_entity_poly.entity_id
_entity_poly.type
_entity_poly.pdbx_seq_one_letter_code
_entity_poly.pdbx_strand_id
1 'polypeptide(L)'
;MQWWDQERFNVRLEWGDAAVRYVAKDVECIIIVDVMSFSTCVSLAVDNGAQVYPYPWKDASAIGFANNIGARLASYDRLSDAGGFSLSPASIQKIEQGEKLVLPSPNGSAISFLARDRVAGVTVFSGCFRNLTQTAKACRNFGRILVIPCGELARWHASPGHRGTGAAAGGIIAAIGHDRCSQQAGAPRGS
;
A
#
# COMPACT_ATOMS: atom_id res chain seq x y z
N MET A 1 -1.54 -34.41 -21.24
CA MET A 1 -0.44 -33.74 -20.52
C MET A 1 -0.60 -32.24 -20.70
N GLN A 2 -1.22 -31.56 -19.74
CA GLN A 2 -1.34 -30.10 -19.77
C GLN A 2 -0.18 -29.48 -18.98
N TRP A 3 0.57 -28.64 -19.66
CA TRP A 3 1.65 -27.82 -19.10
C TRP A 3 1.06 -26.51 -18.58
N TRP A 4 1.43 -26.15 -17.35
CA TRP A 4 1.43 -24.82 -16.73
C TRP A 4 0.30 -23.88 -17.16
N ASP A 5 -0.80 -23.94 -16.43
CA ASP A 5 -1.89 -22.98 -16.50
C ASP A 5 -1.42 -21.59 -16.02
N GLN A 6 -0.88 -20.78 -16.94
CA GLN A 6 -0.53 -19.38 -16.68
C GLN A 6 -1.78 -18.49 -16.55
N GLU A 7 -3.00 -18.99 -16.81
CA GLU A 7 -4.23 -18.18 -16.79
C GLU A 7 -4.65 -17.72 -15.38
N ARG A 8 -4.07 -18.28 -14.31
CA ARG A 8 -4.36 -17.88 -12.91
C ARG A 8 -3.48 -16.73 -12.38
N PHE A 9 -2.59 -16.16 -13.19
CA PHE A 9 -1.62 -15.15 -12.74
C PHE A 9 -1.80 -13.83 -13.49
N ASN A 10 -2.71 -12.97 -13.05
CA ASN A 10 -2.81 -11.60 -13.55
C ASN A 10 -2.38 -10.61 -12.45
N VAL A 11 -1.08 -10.64 -12.12
CA VAL A 11 -0.44 -9.62 -11.28
C VAL A 11 0.26 -8.62 -12.19
N ARG A 12 -0.19 -7.37 -12.18
CA ARG A 12 0.38 -6.27 -12.97
C ARG A 12 1.16 -5.33 -12.07
N LEU A 13 2.24 -4.77 -12.58
CA LEU A 13 3.06 -3.78 -11.90
C LEU A 13 3.06 -2.50 -12.72
N GLU A 14 2.45 -1.45 -12.19
CA GLU A 14 2.34 -0.15 -12.88
C GLU A 14 2.61 0.98 -11.91
N TRP A 15 3.13 2.11 -12.41
CA TRP A 15 3.67 3.15 -11.55
C TRP A 15 2.74 4.36 -11.41
N GLY A 16 2.71 4.92 -10.20
CA GLY A 16 2.08 6.21 -9.93
C GLY A 16 0.55 6.25 -10.15
N ASP A 17 0.00 7.46 -10.21
CA ASP A 17 -1.45 7.68 -10.34
C ASP A 17 -1.99 7.30 -11.73
N ALA A 18 -1.14 7.31 -12.76
CA ALA A 18 -1.47 6.84 -14.10
C ALA A 18 -1.96 5.38 -14.11
N ALA A 19 -1.38 4.52 -13.26
CA ALA A 19 -1.83 3.14 -13.09
C ALA A 19 -3.32 3.08 -12.68
N VAL A 20 -3.74 3.94 -11.76
CA VAL A 20 -5.14 4.02 -11.31
C VAL A 20 -6.04 4.54 -12.42
N ARG A 21 -5.60 5.57 -13.15
CA ARG A 21 -6.41 6.24 -14.18
C ARG A 21 -6.63 5.36 -15.42
N TYR A 22 -5.62 4.59 -15.83
CA TYR A 22 -5.62 3.93 -17.13
C TYR A 22 -5.66 2.41 -17.05
N VAL A 23 -5.17 1.80 -15.97
CA VAL A 23 -4.99 0.33 -15.89
C VAL A 23 -5.96 -0.34 -14.91
N ALA A 24 -6.40 0.36 -13.87
CA ALA A 24 -7.17 -0.24 -12.78
C ALA A 24 -8.63 -0.60 -13.12
N LYS A 25 -9.09 -0.48 -14.36
CA LYS A 25 -10.50 -0.73 -14.73
C LYS A 25 -10.93 -2.19 -14.54
N ASP A 26 -9.98 -3.13 -14.61
CA ASP A 26 -10.27 -4.57 -14.56
C ASP A 26 -9.58 -5.26 -13.37
N VAL A 27 -9.28 -4.56 -12.28
CA VAL A 27 -8.53 -5.13 -11.14
C VAL A 27 -9.42 -5.24 -9.91
N GLU A 28 -9.25 -6.30 -9.14
CA GLU A 28 -10.05 -6.57 -7.93
C GLU A 28 -9.30 -6.12 -6.67
N CYS A 29 -7.97 -6.08 -6.76
CA CYS A 29 -7.08 -5.71 -5.68
C CYS A 29 -5.99 -4.76 -6.18
N ILE A 30 -5.75 -3.69 -5.43
CA ILE A 30 -4.65 -2.76 -5.64
C ILE A 30 -3.75 -2.78 -4.40
N ILE A 31 -2.44 -2.92 -4.60
CA ILE A 31 -1.43 -2.87 -3.56
C ILE A 31 -0.60 -1.60 -3.76
N ILE A 32 -0.79 -0.63 -2.87
CA ILE A 32 -0.03 0.63 -2.84
C ILE A 32 1.28 0.41 -2.09
N VAL A 33 2.40 0.68 -2.76
CA VAL A 33 3.74 0.54 -2.20
C VAL A 33 4.41 1.91 -2.15
N ASP A 34 4.69 2.44 -0.96
CA ASP A 34 5.38 3.72 -0.74
C ASP A 34 6.30 3.58 0.48
N VAL A 35 7.52 3.07 0.26
CA VAL A 35 8.41 2.69 1.39
C VAL A 35 9.06 3.89 2.10
N MET A 36 9.05 5.07 1.49
CA MET A 36 9.69 6.30 2.00
C MET A 36 8.69 7.47 2.01
N SER A 37 7.61 7.38 2.78
CA SER A 37 7.48 6.58 4.02
C SER A 37 6.06 6.09 4.30
N PHE A 38 5.10 6.36 3.41
CA PHE A 38 3.69 6.19 3.72
C PHE A 38 3.32 4.74 4.10
N SER A 39 3.66 3.75 3.27
CA SER A 39 3.32 2.35 3.54
C SER A 39 4.03 1.81 4.78
N THR A 40 5.24 2.32 5.05
CA THR A 40 5.98 2.00 6.28
C THR A 40 5.28 2.56 7.52
N CYS A 41 4.81 3.82 7.47
CA CYS A 41 4.03 4.42 8.55
C CYS A 41 2.70 3.68 8.76
N VAL A 42 2.00 3.31 7.68
CA VAL A 42 0.76 2.53 7.77
C VAL A 42 1.01 1.17 8.43
N SER A 43 2.06 0.45 8.03
CA SER A 43 2.42 -0.83 8.65
C SER A 43 2.69 -0.68 10.15
N LEU A 44 3.48 0.32 10.56
CA LEU A 44 3.78 0.56 11.98
C LEU A 44 2.53 0.88 12.80
N ALA A 45 1.67 1.76 12.28
CA ALA A 45 0.45 2.14 12.97
C ALA A 45 -0.51 0.96 13.15
N VAL A 46 -0.71 0.17 12.09
CA VAL A 46 -1.58 -1.02 12.14
C VAL A 46 -0.99 -2.11 13.03
N ASP A 47 0.32 -2.31 13.01
CA ASP A 47 1.02 -3.25 13.92
C ASP A 47 0.78 -2.87 15.40
N ASN A 48 0.72 -1.56 15.71
CA ASN A 48 0.39 -1.05 17.05
C ASN A 48 -1.13 -1.04 17.35
N GLY A 49 -1.98 -1.53 16.45
CA GLY A 49 -3.43 -1.57 16.64
C GLY A 49 -4.14 -0.24 16.43
N ALA A 50 -3.52 0.72 15.75
CA ALA A 50 -4.12 1.99 15.35
C ALA A 50 -4.78 1.90 13.96
N GLN A 51 -5.68 2.83 13.67
CA GLN A 51 -6.36 2.96 12.38
C GLN A 51 -5.81 4.14 11.61
N VAL A 52 -5.43 3.93 10.35
CA VAL A 52 -4.90 5.00 9.48
C VAL A 52 -5.91 5.35 8.40
N TYR A 53 -6.16 6.66 8.25
CA TYR A 53 -7.00 7.25 7.22
C TYR A 53 -6.10 8.03 6.25
N PRO A 54 -5.81 7.47 5.05
CA PRO A 54 -5.04 8.18 4.04
C PRO A 54 -5.80 9.43 3.57
N TYR A 55 -5.10 10.57 3.49
CA TYR A 55 -5.69 11.81 3.01
C TYR A 55 -4.83 12.47 1.90
N PRO A 56 -5.42 12.88 0.77
CA PRO A 56 -4.66 13.32 -0.41
C PRO A 56 -4.17 14.78 -0.31
N TRP A 57 -4.87 15.65 0.45
CA TRP A 57 -4.61 17.08 0.46
C TRP A 57 -3.87 17.56 1.70
N LYS A 58 -3.10 18.64 1.55
CA LYS A 58 -2.37 19.32 2.63
C LYS A 58 -2.99 20.68 2.95
N ASP A 59 -4.28 20.68 3.25
CA ASP A 59 -5.03 21.91 3.49
C ASP A 59 -5.98 21.77 4.69
N ALA A 60 -6.72 22.86 4.97
CA ALA A 60 -7.67 22.94 6.08
C ALA A 60 -8.76 21.84 6.02
N SER A 61 -9.02 21.23 4.87
CA SER A 61 -9.98 20.13 4.76
C SER A 61 -9.53 18.90 5.54
N ALA A 62 -8.21 18.66 5.66
CA ALA A 62 -7.66 17.56 6.44
C ALA A 62 -7.94 17.72 7.95
N ILE A 63 -7.89 18.96 8.45
CA ILE A 63 -8.22 19.29 9.84
C ILE A 63 -9.71 19.04 10.11
N GLY A 64 -10.57 19.53 9.21
CA GLY A 64 -12.02 19.30 9.30
C GLY A 64 -12.36 17.81 9.25
N PHE A 65 -11.73 17.06 8.34
CA PHE A 65 -11.90 15.62 8.24
C PHE A 65 -11.46 14.88 9.51
N ALA A 66 -10.28 15.20 10.04
CA ALA A 66 -9.75 14.60 11.27
C ALA A 66 -10.68 14.85 12.46
N ASN A 67 -11.13 16.10 12.64
CA ASN A 67 -12.09 16.45 13.70
C ASN A 67 -13.41 15.69 13.57
N ASN A 68 -13.94 15.58 12.34
CA ASN A 68 -15.21 14.90 12.09
C ASN A 68 -15.19 13.41 12.46
N ILE A 69 -14.06 12.72 12.25
CA ILE A 69 -13.93 11.28 12.55
C ILE A 69 -13.30 11.00 13.93
N GLY A 70 -12.99 12.06 14.69
CA GLY A 70 -12.29 11.96 15.97
C GLY A 70 -10.89 11.37 15.85
N ALA A 71 -10.15 11.77 14.81
CA ALA A 71 -8.78 11.31 14.54
C ALA A 71 -7.76 12.41 14.77
N ARG A 72 -6.53 12.01 15.10
CA ARG A 72 -5.38 12.91 15.13
C ARG A 72 -4.89 13.15 13.71
N LEU A 73 -4.57 14.39 13.36
CA LEU A 73 -3.95 14.72 12.07
C LEU A 73 -2.44 14.64 12.19
N ALA A 74 -1.80 13.85 11.31
CA ALA A 74 -0.36 13.86 11.20
C ALA A 74 0.13 15.22 10.64
N SER A 75 1.13 15.80 11.28
CA SER A 75 1.83 17.00 10.83
C SER A 75 2.42 16.78 9.44
N TYR A 76 2.33 17.84 8.64
CA TYR A 76 2.94 17.92 7.32
C TYR A 76 4.47 18.05 7.40
N ASP A 77 4.95 18.66 8.48
CA ASP A 77 6.37 18.83 8.72
C ASP A 77 6.90 17.57 9.41
N ARG A 78 7.78 16.85 8.70
CA ARG A 78 8.43 15.64 9.21
C ARG A 78 9.36 15.93 10.39
N LEU A 79 9.85 17.17 10.49
CA LEU A 79 10.82 17.62 11.49
C LEU A 79 10.16 18.39 12.64
N SER A 80 8.85 18.66 12.57
CA SER A 80 8.20 19.38 13.67
C SER A 80 8.15 18.49 14.91
N ASP A 81 8.95 18.84 15.91
CA ASP A 81 9.05 18.15 17.20
C ASP A 81 7.91 18.52 18.17
N ALA A 82 6.79 19.03 17.63
CA ALA A 82 5.63 19.51 18.39
C ALA A 82 4.83 18.39 19.09
N GLY A 83 5.45 17.24 19.35
CA GLY A 83 4.85 16.09 20.04
C GLY A 83 3.78 15.33 19.25
N GLY A 84 3.60 15.66 17.96
CA GLY A 84 2.60 15.05 17.08
C GLY A 84 3.16 13.95 16.18
N PHE A 85 2.26 13.20 15.56
CA PHE A 85 2.59 12.26 14.47
C PHE A 85 2.93 13.01 13.19
N SER A 86 3.76 12.45 12.32
CA SER A 86 4.05 12.99 11.00
C SER A 86 4.23 11.86 9.99
N LEU A 87 4.53 12.20 8.73
CA LEU A 87 4.94 11.22 7.71
C LEU A 87 6.40 10.72 7.94
N SER A 88 6.77 10.50 9.21
CA SER A 88 8.05 9.95 9.66
C SER A 88 7.81 8.68 10.48
N PRO A 89 8.38 7.52 10.10
CA PRO A 89 8.22 6.27 10.85
C PRO A 89 8.57 6.39 12.34
N ALA A 90 9.59 7.19 12.68
CA ALA A 90 10.01 7.40 14.06
C ALA A 90 8.92 8.08 14.91
N SER A 91 8.15 8.99 14.32
CA SER A 91 7.01 9.62 15.02
C SER A 91 5.88 8.63 15.28
N ILE A 92 5.62 7.74 14.31
CA ILE A 92 4.52 6.77 14.37
C ILE A 92 4.78 5.67 15.40
N GLN A 93 6.03 5.38 15.76
CA GLN A 93 6.33 4.37 16.80
C GLN A 93 5.63 4.62 18.14
N LYS A 94 5.28 5.88 18.42
CA LYS A 94 4.59 6.30 19.66
C LYS A 94 3.06 6.17 19.57
N ILE A 95 2.51 5.68 18.46
CA ILE A 95 1.06 5.55 18.28
C ILE A 95 0.53 4.40 19.14
N GLU A 96 -0.57 4.66 19.84
CA GLU A 96 -1.17 3.72 20.77
C GLU A 96 -2.32 2.94 20.12
N GLN A 97 -2.68 1.81 20.73
CA GLN A 97 -3.77 0.97 20.28
C GLN A 97 -5.10 1.74 20.29
N GLY A 98 -5.89 1.61 19.23
CA GLY A 98 -7.18 2.27 19.10
C GLY A 98 -7.12 3.74 18.66
N GLU A 99 -5.94 4.33 18.54
CA GLU A 99 -5.81 5.68 17.97
C GLU A 99 -6.23 5.68 16.50
N LYS A 100 -6.87 6.78 16.07
CA LYS A 100 -7.19 7.05 14.67
C LYS A 100 -6.27 8.15 14.17
N LEU A 101 -5.58 7.90 13.06
CA LEU A 101 -4.62 8.82 12.48
C LEU A 101 -5.02 9.17 11.04
N VAL A 102 -5.26 10.45 10.77
CA VAL A 102 -5.29 10.97 9.40
C VAL A 102 -3.85 11.19 8.96
N LEU A 103 -3.44 10.52 7.87
CA LEU A 103 -2.07 10.55 7.37
C LEU A 103 -2.03 11.16 5.96
N PRO A 104 -1.68 12.45 5.83
CA PRO A 104 -1.47 13.07 4.54
C PRO A 104 -0.15 12.61 3.90
N SER A 105 -0.20 12.27 2.61
CA SER A 105 0.99 11.98 1.80
C SER A 105 0.76 12.37 0.35
N PRO A 106 1.70 13.07 -0.30
CA PRO A 106 1.55 13.50 -1.69
C PRO A 106 1.48 12.32 -2.67
N ASN A 107 2.01 11.15 -2.29
CA ASN A 107 2.07 9.97 -3.14
C ASN A 107 1.13 8.87 -2.62
N GLY A 108 1.56 8.10 -1.62
CA GLY A 108 0.82 6.93 -1.15
C GLY A 108 -0.61 7.23 -0.71
N SER A 109 -0.86 8.32 0.03
CA SER A 109 -2.22 8.69 0.43
C SER A 109 -3.06 9.18 -0.74
N ALA A 110 -2.47 10.00 -1.62
CA ALA A 110 -3.13 10.51 -2.81
C ALA A 110 -3.58 9.39 -3.75
N ILE A 111 -2.69 8.43 -4.03
CA ILE A 111 -2.98 7.29 -4.91
C ILE A 111 -3.95 6.32 -4.23
N SER A 112 -3.82 6.08 -2.92
CA SER A 112 -4.80 5.24 -2.19
C SER A 112 -6.21 5.84 -2.23
N PHE A 113 -6.32 7.15 -2.02
CA PHE A 113 -7.59 7.86 -2.10
C PHE A 113 -8.16 7.81 -3.52
N LEU A 114 -7.33 8.06 -4.53
CA LEU A 114 -7.71 8.00 -5.95
C LEU A 114 -8.17 6.60 -6.35
N ALA A 115 -7.48 5.55 -5.90
CA ALA A 115 -7.83 4.16 -6.20
C ALA A 115 -9.22 3.82 -5.65
N ARG A 116 -9.49 4.18 -4.40
CA ARG A 116 -10.82 4.00 -3.78
C ARG A 116 -11.91 4.82 -4.48
N ASP A 117 -11.60 6.05 -4.90
CA ASP A 117 -12.56 6.95 -5.56
C ASP A 117 -12.92 6.49 -6.98
N ARG A 118 -11.93 6.00 -7.75
CA ARG A 118 -12.07 5.76 -9.19
C ARG A 118 -12.33 4.32 -9.58
N VAL A 119 -12.07 3.37 -8.70
CA VAL A 119 -12.18 1.94 -9.02
C VAL A 119 -13.25 1.31 -8.14
N ALA A 120 -14.44 1.12 -8.73
CA ALA A 120 -15.57 0.57 -8.01
C ALA A 120 -15.29 -0.88 -7.57
N GLY A 121 -15.57 -1.19 -6.30
CA GLY A 121 -15.45 -2.55 -5.75
C GLY A 121 -14.01 -3.02 -5.54
N VAL A 122 -12.99 -2.17 -5.73
CA VAL A 122 -11.60 -2.55 -5.50
C VAL A 122 -11.27 -2.65 -4.03
N THR A 123 -10.48 -3.65 -3.64
CA THR A 123 -9.84 -3.67 -2.33
C THR A 123 -8.45 -3.05 -2.42
N VAL A 124 -8.16 -2.05 -1.58
CA VAL A 124 -6.85 -1.39 -1.54
C VAL A 124 -6.05 -1.87 -0.33
N PHE A 125 -4.84 -2.35 -0.57
CA PHE A 125 -3.87 -2.73 0.45
C PHE A 125 -2.67 -1.79 0.44
N SER A 126 -2.01 -1.67 1.59
CA SER A 126 -0.71 -1.01 1.72
C SER A 126 0.39 -2.05 1.90
N GLY A 127 1.44 -1.98 1.07
CA GLY A 127 2.55 -2.92 1.06
C GLY A 127 3.91 -2.24 1.22
N CYS A 128 4.81 -2.85 1.99
CA CYS A 128 6.19 -2.43 2.19
C CYS A 128 7.06 -3.64 2.58
N PHE A 129 8.36 -3.42 2.78
CA PHE A 129 9.28 -4.49 3.21
C PHE A 129 8.87 -5.19 4.52
N ARG A 130 8.22 -4.46 5.44
CA ARG A 130 7.82 -5.01 6.75
C ARG A 130 6.68 -6.03 6.68
N ASN A 131 5.82 -5.92 5.66
CA ASN A 131 4.59 -6.70 5.57
C ASN A 131 4.45 -7.48 4.26
N LEU A 132 5.56 -7.73 3.53
CA LEU A 132 5.56 -8.43 2.24
C LEU A 132 4.70 -9.70 2.25
N THR A 133 4.97 -10.60 3.20
CA THR A 133 4.30 -11.91 3.27
C THR A 133 2.85 -11.78 3.72
N GLN A 134 2.55 -10.84 4.61
CA GLN A 134 1.21 -10.59 5.12
C GLN A 134 0.33 -10.00 4.01
N THR A 135 0.85 -9.04 3.25
CA THR A 135 0.19 -8.48 2.07
C THR A 135 -0.04 -9.56 1.02
N ALA A 136 0.95 -10.41 0.74
CA ALA A 136 0.79 -11.51 -0.20
C ALA A 136 -0.33 -12.48 0.19
N LYS A 137 -0.34 -12.89 1.47
CA LYS A 137 -1.40 -13.75 2.03
C LYS A 137 -2.78 -13.09 1.96
N ALA A 138 -2.88 -11.80 2.29
CA ALA A 138 -4.14 -11.06 2.24
C ALA A 138 -4.67 -10.93 0.80
N CYS A 139 -3.77 -10.83 -0.18
CA CYS A 139 -4.13 -10.67 -1.59
C CYS A 139 -4.28 -12.01 -2.34
N ARG A 140 -4.08 -13.15 -1.68
CA ARG A 140 -3.96 -14.45 -2.35
C ARG A 140 -5.24 -14.93 -3.05
N ASN A 141 -6.41 -14.46 -2.62
CA ASN A 141 -7.70 -14.88 -3.18
C ASN A 141 -8.17 -14.02 -4.36
N PHE A 142 -7.45 -12.94 -4.70
CA PHE A 142 -7.81 -12.07 -5.83
C PHE A 142 -7.26 -12.61 -7.15
N GLY A 143 -8.06 -12.62 -8.21
CA GLY A 143 -7.64 -13.08 -9.53
C GLY A 143 -6.81 -12.03 -10.28
N ARG A 144 -7.17 -10.75 -10.13
CA ARG A 144 -6.53 -9.61 -10.81
C ARG A 144 -5.99 -8.61 -9.81
N ILE A 145 -4.67 -8.57 -9.67
CA ILE A 145 -3.95 -7.75 -8.69
C ILE A 145 -3.11 -6.71 -9.43
N LEU A 146 -3.19 -5.46 -9.00
CA LEU A 146 -2.34 -4.37 -9.46
C LEU A 146 -1.44 -3.89 -8.34
N VAL A 147 -0.13 -3.97 -8.52
CA VAL A 147 0.85 -3.42 -7.59
C VAL A 147 1.28 -2.05 -8.10
N ILE A 148 1.16 -1.03 -7.25
CA ILE A 148 1.46 0.36 -7.59
C ILE A 148 2.56 0.91 -6.68
N PRO A 149 3.82 0.91 -7.14
CA PRO A 149 4.87 1.70 -6.55
C PRO A 149 4.55 3.19 -6.66
N CYS A 150 4.60 3.86 -5.52
CA CYS A 150 4.36 5.28 -5.30
C CYS A 150 5.65 5.94 -4.81
N GLY A 151 5.94 7.16 -5.30
CA GLY A 151 7.19 7.87 -5.00
C GLY A 151 7.68 8.71 -6.18
N GLU A 152 8.77 9.45 -5.98
CA GLU A 152 9.34 10.31 -7.03
C GLU A 152 9.80 9.49 -8.24
N LEU A 153 9.12 9.74 -9.35
CA LEU A 153 9.35 9.36 -10.75
C LEU A 153 10.01 8.00 -11.04
N ALA A 154 9.17 7.16 -11.64
CA ALA A 154 9.45 5.95 -12.39
C ALA A 154 10.38 6.16 -13.59
N ARG A 155 11.64 6.51 -13.34
CA ARG A 155 12.71 6.42 -14.31
C ARG A 155 13.83 5.61 -13.69
N TRP A 156 14.27 4.57 -14.39
CA TRP A 156 15.45 3.77 -14.09
C TRP A 156 16.73 4.61 -13.82
N HIS A 157 16.69 5.92 -14.08
CA HIS A 157 17.74 6.90 -13.84
C HIS A 157 17.66 7.65 -12.48
N ALA A 158 16.72 7.31 -11.60
CA ALA A 158 16.61 7.99 -10.31
C ALA A 158 17.62 7.43 -9.27
N SER A 159 18.16 8.32 -8.42
CA SER A 159 19.22 8.10 -7.42
C SER A 159 18.96 6.87 -6.50
N PRO A 160 19.97 6.31 -5.80
CA PRO A 160 19.87 5.05 -5.04
C PRO A 160 18.65 4.86 -4.12
N GLY A 161 18.10 5.93 -3.52
CA GLY A 161 16.88 5.89 -2.70
C GLY A 161 15.60 5.51 -3.46
N HIS A 162 15.57 5.68 -4.78
CA HIS A 162 14.41 5.43 -5.64
C HIS A 162 14.20 3.94 -5.96
N ARG A 163 15.19 3.08 -5.67
CA ARG A 163 15.09 1.63 -5.90
C ARG A 163 14.22 0.90 -4.86
N GLY A 164 14.00 1.51 -3.69
CA GLY A 164 13.34 0.86 -2.56
C GLY A 164 11.89 0.43 -2.87
N THR A 165 11.10 1.31 -3.48
CA THR A 165 9.68 1.02 -3.76
C THR A 165 9.51 -0.06 -4.83
N GLY A 166 10.32 -0.02 -5.91
CA GLY A 166 10.32 -1.06 -6.92
C GLY A 166 10.77 -2.42 -6.37
N ALA A 167 11.80 -2.44 -5.53
CA ALA A 167 12.27 -3.67 -4.88
C ALA A 167 11.22 -4.24 -3.91
N ALA A 168 10.54 -3.39 -3.14
CA ALA A 168 9.44 -3.84 -2.28
C ALA A 168 8.28 -4.41 -3.09
N ALA A 169 7.87 -3.74 -4.17
CA ALA A 169 6.83 -4.23 -5.06
C ALA A 169 7.20 -5.59 -5.69
N GLY A 170 8.45 -5.73 -6.18
CA GLY A 170 8.96 -7.00 -6.67
C GLY A 170 8.95 -8.10 -5.59
N GLY A 171 9.32 -7.77 -4.36
CA GLY A 171 9.23 -8.68 -3.22
C GLY A 171 7.81 -9.13 -2.91
N ILE A 172 6.81 -8.24 -3.01
CA ILE A 172 5.39 -8.61 -2.83
C ILE A 172 4.95 -9.55 -3.95
N ILE A 173 5.28 -9.25 -5.20
CA ILE A 173 4.92 -10.08 -6.35
C ILE A 173 5.53 -11.48 -6.21
N ALA A 174 6.81 -11.57 -5.84
CA ALA A 174 7.48 -12.84 -5.59
C ALA A 174 6.82 -13.62 -4.44
N ALA A 175 6.45 -12.94 -3.35
CA ALA A 175 5.77 -13.56 -2.22
C ALA A 175 4.37 -14.07 -2.59
N ILE A 176 3.60 -13.35 -3.41
CA ILE A 176 2.31 -13.80 -3.94
C ILE A 176 2.49 -15.08 -4.78
N GLY A 177 3.51 -15.12 -5.64
CA GLY A 177 3.84 -16.31 -6.43
C GLY A 177 4.17 -17.52 -5.55
N HIS A 178 5.02 -17.33 -4.55
CA HIS A 178 5.43 -18.40 -3.64
C HIS A 178 4.28 -18.96 -2.79
N ASP A 179 3.41 -18.11 -2.25
CA ASP A 179 2.26 -18.53 -1.42
C ASP A 179 1.24 -19.36 -2.21
N ARG A 180 1.06 -19.05 -3.51
CA ARG A 180 0.14 -19.82 -4.36
C ARG A 180 0.74 -21.13 -4.84
N CYS A 181 2.05 -21.16 -5.13
CA CYS A 181 2.76 -22.41 -5.45
C CYS A 181 2.77 -23.40 -4.29
N SER A 182 2.99 -22.92 -3.05
CA SER A 182 3.00 -23.80 -1.87
C SER A 182 1.65 -24.47 -1.63
N GLN A 183 0.53 -23.80 -1.95
CA GLN A 183 -0.81 -24.40 -1.86
C GLN A 183 -1.11 -25.39 -2.98
N GLN A 184 -0.66 -25.14 -4.21
CA GLN A 184 -0.78 -26.13 -5.29
C GLN A 184 0.00 -27.41 -4.99
N ALA A 185 1.12 -27.31 -4.27
CA ALA A 185 1.88 -28.46 -3.79
C ALA A 185 1.20 -29.20 -2.62
N GLY A 186 0.42 -28.48 -1.79
CA GLY A 186 -0.27 -29.02 -0.62
C GLY A 186 -1.71 -29.50 -0.87
N ALA A 187 -2.32 -29.18 -2.01
CA ALA A 187 -3.64 -29.69 -2.37
C ALA A 187 -3.54 -31.17 -2.78
N PRO A 188 -4.22 -32.13 -2.11
CA PRO A 188 -4.27 -33.50 -2.58
C PRO A 188 -4.86 -33.50 -3.99
N ARG A 189 -4.13 -34.07 -4.95
CA ARG A 189 -4.64 -34.28 -6.30
C ARG A 189 -5.79 -35.26 -6.18
N GLY A 190 -7.02 -34.76 -6.26
CA GLY A 190 -8.22 -35.59 -6.28
C GLY A 190 -8.12 -36.61 -7.40
N SER A 191 -8.25 -37.88 -7.02
CA SER A 191 -8.41 -39.06 -7.87
C SER A 191 -9.73 -39.03 -8.63
#